data_AF-A0A2D6SI67-F1
#
_entry.id   AF-A0A2D6SI67-F1
#
_cell.length_a   1.000
_cell.length_b   1.000
_cell.length_c   1.000
_cell.angle_alpha   90.00
_cell.angle_beta   90.00
_cell.angle_gamma   90.00
#
_symmetry.space_group_name_H-M   'P 1'
#
loop_
_entity.id
_entity.type
_entity.pdbx_description
1 polymer ?
#
loop_
_entity_poly.entity_id
_entity_poly.type
_entity_poly.pdbx_seq_one_letter_code
_entity_poly.pdbx_strand_id
1 'polypeptide(L)'
;MLDTGTTGIIVLVTLFFMLGVGVHIGVALGLCGIVGTFLAIGPDAAWAHLATIPFSTTNSFTLAVIPLFILMGSLATQAGLTRDLYKAAYNWLGRLPGGLAMATTLASAAFGAASGSTVVNAAVFTKIALP
;
A
#
# COMPACT_ATOMS: atom_id res chain seq x y z
N MET A 1 4.68 -28.58 18.55
CA MET A 1 3.85 -28.20 19.71
C MET A 1 4.73 -27.37 20.63
N LEU A 2 4.85 -26.08 20.34
CA LEU A 2 5.60 -25.10 21.14
C LEU A 2 4.59 -24.09 21.69
N ASP A 3 4.82 -23.63 22.92
CA ASP A 3 4.02 -22.59 23.58
C ASP A 3 3.89 -21.35 22.67
N THR A 4 2.67 -20.83 22.53
CA THR A 4 2.35 -19.67 21.68
C THR A 4 3.24 -18.46 21.97
N GLY A 5 3.67 -18.30 23.23
CA GLY A 5 4.59 -17.24 23.64
C GLY A 5 5.99 -17.38 23.03
N THR A 6 6.55 -18.59 22.95
CA THR A 6 7.89 -18.82 22.40
C THR A 6 7.89 -18.63 20.88
N THR A 7 6.85 -19.11 20.20
CA THR A 7 6.69 -18.91 18.76
C THR A 7 6.57 -17.42 18.40
N GLY A 8 5.82 -16.64 19.20
CA GLY A 8 5.70 -15.19 19.00
C GLY A 8 7.04 -14.46 19.10
N ILE A 9 7.88 -14.81 20.08
CA ILE A 9 9.20 -14.21 20.26
C ILE A 9 10.12 -14.55 19.08
N ILE A 10 10.12 -15.81 18.61
CA ILE A 10 10.95 -16.25 17.48
C ILE A 10 10.58 -15.50 16.20
N VAL A 11 9.28 -15.33 15.93
CA VAL A 11 8.79 -14.59 14.76
C VAL A 11 9.17 -13.12 14.84
N LEU A 12 9.03 -12.50 16.02
CA LEU A 12 9.38 -11.09 16.22
C LEU A 12 10.88 -10.84 16.02
N VAL A 13 11.73 -11.71 16.57
CA VAL A 13 13.20 -11.64 16.38
C VAL A 13 13.57 -11.84 14.91
N THR A 14 12.94 -12.81 14.23
CA THR A 14 13.16 -13.07 12.80
C THR A 14 12.75 -11.87 11.94
N LEU A 15 11.64 -11.22 12.27
CA LEU A 15 11.15 -10.03 11.57
C LEU A 15 12.12 -8.86 11.71
N PHE A 16 12.54 -8.55 12.93
CA PHE A 16 13.49 -7.47 13.20
C PHE A 16 14.86 -7.75 12.55
N PHE A 17 15.29 -9.01 12.53
CA PHE A 17 16.51 -9.41 11.83
C PHE A 17 16.41 -9.19 10.32
N MET A 18 15.33 -9.65 9.67
CA MET A 18 15.12 -9.43 8.23
C MET A 18 14.99 -7.95 7.86
N LEU A 19 14.36 -7.14 8.72
CA LEU A 19 14.28 -5.69 8.52
C LEU A 19 15.66 -5.05 8.63
N GLY A 20 16.51 -5.50 9.56
CA GLY A 20 17.89 -5.05 9.73
C GLY A 20 18.81 -5.40 8.55
N VAL A 21 18.53 -6.50 7.84
CA VAL A 21 19.25 -6.91 6.61
C VAL A 21 18.77 -6.11 5.38
N GLY A 22 17.75 -5.26 5.51
CA GLY A 22 17.23 -4.43 4.42
C GLY A 22 16.38 -5.21 3.40
N VAL A 23 15.83 -6.36 3.79
CA VAL A 23 14.91 -7.12 2.95
C VAL A 23 13.59 -6.34 2.79
N HIS A 24 13.00 -6.42 1.60
CA HIS A 24 11.70 -5.80 1.32
C HIS A 24 10.65 -6.26 2.35
N ILE A 25 9.96 -5.31 2.99
CA ILE A 25 9.03 -5.55 4.10
C ILE A 25 7.99 -6.62 3.78
N GLY A 26 7.49 -6.65 2.54
CA GLY A 26 6.54 -7.68 2.09
C GLY A 26 7.10 -9.11 2.16
N VAL A 27 8.37 -9.30 1.79
CA VAL A 27 9.04 -10.60 1.84
C VAL A 27 9.34 -11.01 3.28
N ALA A 28 9.73 -10.03 4.12
CA ALA A 28 9.96 -10.25 5.54
C ALA A 28 8.69 -10.69 6.28
N LEU A 29 7.57 -10.02 6.04
CA LEU A 29 6.27 -10.37 6.62
C LEU A 29 5.78 -11.74 6.13
N GLY A 30 5.97 -12.04 4.83
CA GLY A 30 5.62 -13.35 4.26
C GLY A 30 6.39 -14.49 4.93
N LEU A 31 7.71 -14.40 4.98
CA LEU A 31 8.56 -15.44 5.60
C LEU A 31 8.31 -15.58 7.10
N CYS A 32 8.12 -14.48 7.83
CA CYS A 32 7.76 -14.52 9.24
C CYS A 32 6.41 -15.21 9.50
N GLY A 33 5.41 -14.98 8.64
CA GLY A 33 4.12 -15.67 8.72
C GLY A 33 4.24 -17.18 8.47
N ILE A 34 5.09 -17.59 7.52
CA ILE A 34 5.35 -19.01 7.22
C ILE A 34 6.05 -19.68 8.39
N VAL A 35 7.11 -19.06 8.92
CA VAL A 35 7.85 -19.56 10.08
C VAL A 35 6.96 -19.64 11.33
N GLY A 36 6.12 -18.64 11.56
CA GLY A 36 5.16 -18.64 12.68
C GLY A 36 4.11 -19.76 12.56
N THR A 37 3.57 -19.96 11.36
CA THR A 37 2.56 -21.01 11.11
C THR A 37 3.18 -22.42 11.22
N PHE A 38 4.41 -22.59 10.74
CA PHE A 38 5.17 -23.84 10.83
C PHE A 38 5.45 -24.25 12.28
N LEU A 39 5.79 -23.28 13.14
CA LEU A 39 6.10 -23.52 14.55
C LEU A 39 4.85 -23.68 15.43
N ALA A 40 3.75 -22.99 15.09
CA ALA A 40 2.52 -23.01 15.88
C ALA A 40 1.62 -24.23 15.62
N ILE A 41 1.42 -24.62 14.35
CA ILE A 41 0.38 -25.58 13.96
C ILE A 41 0.99 -26.88 13.39
N GLY A 42 2.16 -26.79 12.75
CA GLY A 42 2.90 -27.94 12.19
C GLY A 42 3.15 -27.84 10.68
N PRO A 43 3.95 -28.76 10.12
CA PRO A 43 4.43 -28.69 8.73
C PRO A 43 3.30 -28.78 7.69
N ASP A 44 2.28 -29.61 7.90
CA ASP A 44 1.15 -29.76 6.97
C ASP A 44 0.32 -28.47 6.82
N ALA A 45 0.09 -27.75 7.92
CA ALA A 45 -0.65 -26.49 7.89
C ALA A 45 0.17 -25.40 7.18
N ALA A 46 1.49 -25.35 7.40
CA ALA A 46 2.36 -24.38 6.73
C ALA A 46 2.35 -24.55 5.21
N TRP A 47 2.43 -25.80 4.72
CA TRP A 47 2.35 -26.09 3.28
C TRP A 47 0.97 -25.77 2.69
N ALA A 48 -0.11 -26.09 3.41
CA ALA A 48 -1.46 -25.74 2.99
C ALA A 48 -1.66 -24.21 2.90
N HIS A 49 -1.19 -23.46 3.90
CA HIS A 49 -1.23 -22.00 3.91
C HIS A 49 -0.32 -21.38 2.84
N LEU A 50 0.84 -21.96 2.55
CA LEU A 50 1.72 -21.52 1.48
C LEU A 50 1.07 -21.63 0.10
N ALA A 51 0.22 -22.63 -0.10
CA ALA A 51 -0.49 -22.84 -1.37
C ALA A 51 -1.75 -21.97 -1.47
N THR A 52 -2.51 -21.80 -0.38
CA THR A 52 -3.78 -21.03 -0.41
C THR A 52 -3.59 -19.52 -0.33
N ILE A 53 -2.65 -19.01 0.47
CA ILE A 53 -2.46 -17.56 0.66
C ILE A 53 -2.10 -16.82 -0.64
N PRO A 54 -1.10 -17.26 -1.45
CA PRO A 54 -0.80 -16.61 -2.72
C PRO A 54 -1.92 -16.82 -3.74
N PHE A 55 -2.56 -18.00 -3.76
CA PHE A 55 -3.66 -18.27 -4.69
C PHE A 55 -4.89 -17.36 -4.41
N SER A 56 -5.26 -17.18 -3.13
CA SER A 56 -6.31 -16.24 -2.72
C SER A 56 -5.91 -14.77 -2.86
N THR A 57 -4.63 -14.43 -2.74
CA THR A 57 -4.13 -13.06 -2.94
C THR A 57 -4.07 -12.68 -4.42
N THR A 58 -3.62 -13.58 -5.30
CA THR A 58 -3.61 -13.36 -6.74
C THR A 58 -5.02 -13.33 -7.32
N ASN A 59 -5.96 -14.07 -6.73
CA ASN A 59 -7.39 -13.98 -7.06
C ASN A 59 -8.11 -12.82 -6.33
N SER A 60 -7.37 -11.95 -5.64
CA SER A 60 -7.98 -10.82 -4.93
C SER A 60 -8.49 -9.78 -5.92
N PHE A 61 -9.75 -9.41 -5.75
CA PHE A 61 -10.46 -8.32 -6.43
C PHE A 61 -9.62 -7.03 -6.53
N THR A 62 -8.71 -6.82 -5.58
CA THR A 62 -7.76 -5.70 -5.54
C THR A 62 -6.90 -5.59 -6.81
N LEU A 63 -6.40 -6.70 -7.38
CA LEU A 63 -5.54 -6.64 -8.56
C LEU A 63 -6.31 -6.25 -9.83
N ALA A 64 -7.59 -6.62 -9.94
CA ALA A 64 -8.48 -6.19 -11.02
C ALA A 64 -8.93 -4.72 -10.85
N VAL A 65 -8.99 -4.25 -9.61
CA VAL A 65 -9.41 -2.89 -9.26
C VAL A 65 -8.28 -1.87 -9.47
N ILE A 66 -7.00 -2.28 -9.40
CA ILE A 66 -5.85 -1.39 -9.66
C ILE A 66 -5.90 -0.75 -11.07
N PRO A 67 -6.06 -1.50 -12.18
CA PRO A 67 -6.19 -0.91 -13.52
C PRO A 67 -7.39 0.04 -13.66
N LEU A 68 -8.54 -0.29 -13.07
CA LEU A 68 -9.74 0.54 -13.12
C LEU A 68 -9.52 1.88 -12.39
N PHE A 69 -8.86 1.87 -11.24
CA PHE A 69 -8.52 3.11 -10.54
C PHE A 69 -7.41 3.91 -11.24
N ILE A 70 -6.43 3.26 -11.88
CA ILE A 70 -5.45 3.96 -12.72
C ILE A 70 -6.15 4.61 -13.92
N LEU A 71 -7.12 3.92 -14.53
CA LEU A 71 -7.93 4.46 -15.62
C LEU A 71 -8.73 5.68 -15.14
N MET A 72 -9.43 5.58 -14.00
CA MET A 72 -10.10 6.71 -13.36
C MET A 72 -9.14 7.88 -13.11
N GLY A 73 -7.95 7.61 -12.57
CA GLY A 73 -6.94 8.64 -12.32
C GLY A 73 -6.48 9.33 -13.61
N SER A 74 -6.27 8.56 -14.68
CA SER A 74 -5.88 9.09 -15.99
C SER A 74 -7.00 9.92 -16.64
N LEU A 75 -8.26 9.49 -16.50
CA LEU A 75 -9.44 10.19 -17.02
C LEU A 75 -9.70 11.47 -16.24
N ALA A 76 -9.61 11.46 -14.91
CA ALA A 76 -9.74 12.65 -14.08
C ALA A 76 -8.65 13.69 -14.38
N THR A 77 -7.43 13.23 -14.69
CA THR A 77 -6.32 14.10 -15.09
C THR A 77 -6.55 14.68 -16.50
N GLN A 78 -6.97 13.87 -17.47
CA GLN A 78 -7.27 14.33 -18.84
C GLN A 78 -8.52 15.22 -18.91
N ALA A 79 -9.53 14.97 -18.07
CA ALA A 79 -10.74 15.78 -17.97
C ALA A 79 -10.52 17.15 -17.32
N GLY A 80 -9.30 17.45 -16.84
CA GLY A 80 -8.97 18.73 -16.21
C GLY A 80 -9.44 18.85 -14.75
N LEU A 81 -10.04 17.81 -14.18
CA LEU A 81 -10.58 17.81 -12.81
C LEU A 81 -9.49 18.12 -11.78
N THR A 82 -8.29 17.56 -11.95
CA THR A 82 -7.13 17.85 -11.08
C THR A 82 -6.75 19.33 -11.08
N ARG A 83 -6.92 20.01 -12.22
CA ARG A 83 -6.56 21.42 -12.42
C ARG A 83 -7.59 22.35 -11.78
N ASP A 84 -8.87 22.00 -11.89
CA ASP A 84 -9.96 22.71 -11.22
C ASP A 84 -9.94 22.50 -9.71
N LEU A 85 -9.61 21.29 -9.27
CA LEU A 85 -9.46 20.96 -7.85
C LEU A 85 -8.27 21.72 -7.21
N TYR A 86 -7.16 21.86 -7.94
CA TYR A 86 -6.04 22.70 -7.51
C TYR A 86 -6.43 24.18 -7.44
N LYS A 87 -7.16 24.71 -8.43
CA LYS A 87 -7.66 26.10 -8.40
C LYS A 87 -8.61 26.34 -7.22
N ALA A 88 -9.52 25.40 -6.94
CA ALA A 88 -10.43 25.49 -5.81
C ALA A 88 -9.67 25.49 -4.47
N ALA A 89 -8.71 24.57 -4.31
CA ALA A 89 -7.84 24.50 -3.14
C ALA A 89 -6.98 25.77 -2.97
N TYR A 90 -6.41 26.29 -4.07
CA TYR A 90 -5.64 27.53 -4.07
C TYR A 90 -6.51 28.76 -3.76
N ASN A 91 -7.76 28.79 -4.20
CA ASN A 91 -8.67 29.89 -3.88
C ASN A 91 -9.05 29.91 -2.38
N TRP A 92 -9.11 28.74 -1.73
CA TRP A 92 -9.33 28.64 -0.29
C TRP A 92 -8.08 28.89 0.55
N LEU A 93 -6.92 28.31 0.17
CA LEU A 93 -5.70 28.33 1.00
C LEU A 93 -4.63 29.32 0.52
N GLY A 94 -4.75 29.88 -0.69
CA GLY A 94 -3.74 30.77 -1.29
C GLY A 94 -3.59 32.11 -0.58
N ARG A 95 -4.56 32.51 0.26
CA ARG A 95 -4.49 33.72 1.09
C ARG A 95 -3.62 33.56 2.34
N LEU A 96 -3.18 32.34 2.66
CA LEU A 96 -2.31 32.07 3.81
C LEU A 96 -0.84 32.02 3.36
N PRO A 97 0.11 32.51 4.19
CA PRO A 97 1.54 32.35 3.90
C PRO A 97 1.89 30.85 3.85
N GLY A 98 2.42 30.39 2.70
CA GLY A 98 2.63 28.97 2.40
C GLY A 98 1.48 28.28 1.63
N GLY A 99 0.47 29.03 1.18
CA GLY A 99 -0.74 28.53 0.54
C GLY A 99 -0.53 27.65 -0.71
N LEU A 100 0.58 27.80 -1.41
CA LEU A 100 0.91 26.99 -2.59
C LEU A 100 1.23 25.54 -2.21
N ALA A 101 2.00 25.33 -1.14
CA ALA A 101 2.32 24.00 -0.60
C ALA A 101 1.10 23.34 0.05
N MET A 102 0.30 24.14 0.78
CA MET A 102 -0.93 23.64 1.39
C MET A 102 -1.99 23.28 0.35
N ALA A 103 -2.10 24.03 -0.74
CA ALA A 103 -3.00 23.70 -1.84
C ALA A 103 -2.58 22.40 -2.55
N THR A 104 -1.28 22.12 -2.69
CA THR A 104 -0.80 20.87 -3.32
C THR A 104 -1.07 19.65 -2.45
N THR A 105 -0.81 19.73 -1.14
CA THR A 105 -1.10 18.63 -0.21
C THR A 105 -2.59 18.38 -0.07
N LEU A 106 -3.41 19.43 -0.02
CA LEU A 106 -4.86 19.29 0.06
C LEU A 106 -5.46 18.72 -1.24
N ALA A 107 -4.94 19.11 -2.40
CA ALA A 107 -5.32 18.53 -3.68
C ALA A 107 -4.92 17.04 -3.78
N SER A 108 -3.70 16.68 -3.34
CA SER A 108 -3.26 15.28 -3.30
C SER A 108 -4.07 14.45 -2.30
N ALA A 109 -4.39 15.01 -1.11
CA ALA A 109 -5.22 14.36 -0.11
C ALA A 109 -6.67 14.16 -0.60
N ALA A 110 -7.26 15.15 -1.26
CA ALA A 110 -8.60 15.05 -1.84
C ALA A 110 -8.66 14.03 -2.99
N PHE A 111 -7.63 13.99 -3.83
CA PHE A 111 -7.53 12.97 -4.89
C PHE A 111 -7.31 11.57 -4.31
N GLY A 112 -6.49 11.45 -3.26
CA GLY A 112 -6.30 10.21 -2.49
C GLY A 112 -7.56 9.74 -1.78
N ALA A 113 -8.38 10.66 -1.25
CA ALA A 113 -9.67 10.36 -0.65
C ALA A 113 -10.71 9.90 -1.68
N ALA A 114 -10.71 10.50 -2.88
CA ALA A 114 -11.61 10.09 -3.97
C ALA A 114 -11.22 8.76 -4.61
N SER A 115 -9.92 8.47 -4.68
CA SER A 115 -9.40 7.23 -5.28
C SER A 115 -9.26 6.07 -4.29
N GLY A 116 -9.26 6.34 -2.98
CA GLY A 116 -9.24 5.34 -1.90
C GLY A 116 -8.02 4.41 -1.89
N SER A 117 -7.02 4.66 -2.75
CA SER A 117 -5.90 3.74 -3.01
C SER A 117 -4.58 4.49 -3.10
N THR A 118 -3.68 4.18 -2.17
CA THR A 118 -2.32 4.73 -2.11
C THR A 118 -1.48 4.32 -3.32
N VAL A 119 -1.73 3.13 -3.89
CA VAL A 119 -1.07 2.61 -5.09
C VAL A 119 -1.41 3.45 -6.32
N VAL A 120 -2.65 3.93 -6.41
CA VAL A 120 -3.13 4.76 -7.54
C VAL A 120 -2.58 6.16 -7.45
N ASN A 121 -2.57 6.74 -6.25
CA ASN A 121 -1.90 8.01 -5.99
C ASN A 121 -0.42 7.93 -6.38
N ALA A 122 0.29 6.86 -5.97
CA ALA A 122 1.67 6.63 -6.37
C ALA A 122 1.80 6.52 -7.91
N ALA A 123 0.96 5.75 -8.59
CA ALA A 123 1.04 5.57 -10.05
C ALA A 123 0.77 6.87 -10.84
N VAL A 124 -0.27 7.63 -10.47
CA VAL A 124 -0.64 8.89 -11.15
C VAL A 124 0.42 9.96 -10.92
N PHE A 125 0.84 10.16 -9.67
CA PHE A 125 1.87 11.16 -9.36
C PHE A 125 3.26 10.74 -9.85
N THR A 126 3.60 9.45 -9.89
CA THR A 126 4.84 8.96 -10.51
C THR A 126 4.84 9.22 -12.02
N LYS A 127 3.69 9.04 -12.70
CA LYS A 127 3.57 9.37 -14.13
C LYS A 127 3.64 10.88 -14.40
N ILE A 128 3.27 11.71 -13.44
CA ILE A 128 3.42 13.18 -13.53
C ILE A 128 4.85 13.61 -13.16
N ALA A 129 5.55 12.86 -12.31
CA ALA A 129 6.89 13.17 -11.82
C ALA A 129 8.03 12.59 -12.69
N LEU A 130 7.78 11.51 -13.44
CA LEU A 130 8.71 10.97 -14.42
C LEU A 130 8.54 11.73 -15.76
N PRO A 131 9.63 12.30 -16.32
CA PRO A 131 9.59 13.01 -17.59
C PRO A 131 9.26 12.12 -18.78
#